data_AF-A0A452I2X6-F1
#
_entry.id   AF-A0A452I2X6-F1
#
_cell.length_a   1.000
_cell.length_b   1.000
_cell.length_c   1.000
_cell.angle_alpha   90.00
_cell.angle_beta   90.00
_cell.angle_gamma   90.00
#
_symmetry.space_group_name_H-M   'P 1'
#
loop_
_entity.id
_entity.type
_entity.pdbx_description
1 polymer ?
#
loop_
_entity_poly.entity_id
_entity_poly.type
_entity_poly.pdbx_seq_one_letter_code
_entity_poly.pdbx_strand_id
1 'polypeptide(L)' 'MKKIEDKNTLVFIVDVKANNHQIKQAQMWLYNIDVAKVNTLIRPDGEKKVYVRLAPDYDALDVADEIGII' A
#
# COMPACT_ATOMS: atom_id res chain seq x y z
N MET A 1 7.71 -1.66 9.89
CA MET A 1 7.66 -3.08 10.29
C MET A 1 6.32 -3.46 10.88
N LYS A 2 5.97 -3.11 12.13
CA LYS A 2 4.72 -3.61 12.80
C LYS A 2 3.42 -3.63 11.97
N LYS A 3 3.18 -2.64 11.09
CA LYS A 3 1.96 -2.64 10.25
C LYS A 3 1.97 -3.66 9.10
N ILE A 4 3.15 -4.05 8.63
CA ILE A 4 3.34 -5.06 7.57
C ILE A 4 3.02 -6.43 8.19
N GLU A 5 3.68 -6.76 9.30
CA GLU A 5 3.52 -8.02 10.05
C GLU A 5 2.12 -8.18 10.67
N ASP A 6 1.66 -7.20 11.47
CA ASP A 6 0.45 -7.39 12.29
C ASP A 6 -0.86 -7.23 11.50
N LYS A 7 -0.84 -6.46 10.41
CA LYS A 7 -2.06 -6.01 9.71
C LYS A 7 -2.07 -6.32 8.23
N ASN A 8 -1.05 -7.01 7.71
CA ASN A 8 -0.89 -7.29 6.29
C ASN A 8 -1.08 -6.01 5.44
N THR A 9 -0.37 -4.94 5.83
CA THR A 9 -0.57 -3.60 5.26
C THR A 9 0.74 -2.98 4.83
N LEU A 10 0.82 -2.62 3.54
CA LEU A 10 1.91 -1.86 2.96
C LEU A 10 1.66 -0.35 3.06
N VAL A 11 2.74 0.42 3.18
CA VAL A 11 2.69 1.89 3.28
C VAL A 11 3.40 2.51 2.11
N PHE A 12 2.69 3.36 1.37
CA PHE A 12 3.23 4.06 0.20
C PHE A 12 3.08 5.57 0.35
N ILE A 13 3.94 6.29 -0.35
CA ILE A 13 3.82 7.72 -0.59
C ILE A 13 3.35 7.89 -2.03
N VAL A 14 2.29 8.65 -2.22
CA VAL A 14 1.67 8.86 -3.54
C VAL A 14 1.41 10.33 -3.79
N ASP A 15 1.09 10.66 -5.04
CA ASP A 15 0.68 12.01 -5.42
C ASP A 15 -0.58 12.47 -4.67
N VAL A 16 -0.60 13.74 -4.25
CA VAL A 16 -1.68 14.32 -3.45
C VAL A 16 -3.01 14.36 -4.20
N LYS A 17 -3.00 14.35 -5.53
CA LYS A 17 -4.20 14.36 -6.37
C LYS A 17 -4.76 12.95 -6.63
N ALA A 18 -4.00 11.89 -6.36
CA ALA A 18 -4.43 10.52 -6.62
C ALA A 18 -5.63 10.12 -5.74
N ASN A 19 -6.68 9.57 -6.34
CA ASN A 19 -7.85 9.07 -5.62
C ASN A 19 -7.68 7.59 -5.20
N ASN A 20 -8.53 7.10 -4.29
CA ASN A 20 -8.42 5.73 -3.77
C ASN A 20 -8.55 4.65 -4.86
N HIS A 21 -9.33 4.90 -5.91
CA HIS A 21 -9.56 3.94 -6.98
C HIS A 21 -8.32 3.81 -7.88
N GLN A 22 -7.71 4.95 -8.24
CA GLN A 22 -6.47 5.02 -9.02
C GLN A 22 -5.33 4.34 -8.26
N ILE A 23 -5.20 4.62 -6.96
CA ILE A 23 -4.18 4.01 -6.11
C ILE A 23 -4.35 2.49 -6.07
N LYS A 24 -5.59 2.00 -5.89
CA LYS A 24 -5.89 0.57 -5.89
C LYS A 24 -5.52 -0.09 -7.22
N GLN A 25 -5.94 0.50 -8.34
CA GLN A 25 -5.66 -0.03 -9.68
C GLN A 25 -4.16 -0.05 -9.98
N ALA A 26 -3.45 1.04 -9.66
CA ALA A 26 -2.01 1.14 -9.89
C ALA A 26 -1.22 0.07 -9.12
N GLN A 27 -1.61 -0.22 -7.88
CA GLN A 27 -0.94 -1.24 -7.09
C GLN A 27 -1.18 -2.66 -7.60
N MET A 28 -2.42 -2.96 -8.01
CA MET A 28 -2.73 -4.25 -8.64
C MET A 28 -1.93 -4.45 -9.92
N TRP A 29 -1.74 -3.39 -10.72
CA TRP A 29 -1.01 -3.48 -11.99
C TRP A 29 0.51 -3.53 -11.82
N LEU A 30 1.08 -2.74 -10.89
CA LEU A 30 2.53 -2.64 -10.73
C LEU A 30 3.14 -3.83 -10.01
N TYR A 31 2.46 -4.34 -8.98
CA TYR A 31 2.99 -5.37 -8.09
C TYR A 31 2.21 -6.69 -8.16
N ASN A 32 1.23 -6.80 -9.06
CA ASN A 32 0.39 -8.00 -9.24
C ASN A 32 -0.22 -8.51 -7.92
N ILE A 33 -0.64 -7.59 -7.04
CA ILE A 33 -1.23 -7.88 -5.73
C ILE A 33 -2.72 -7.62 -5.72
N ASP A 34 -3.48 -8.37 -4.92
CA ASP A 34 -4.87 -8.04 -4.63
C ASP A 34 -5.00 -7.16 -3.38
N VAL A 35 -5.70 -6.03 -3.56
CA VAL A 35 -5.90 -5.04 -2.50
C VAL A 35 -7.29 -5.15 -1.89
N ALA A 36 -7.34 -5.48 -0.60
CA ALA A 36 -8.59 -5.53 0.16
C ALA A 36 -9.12 -4.11 0.45
N LYS A 37 -8.27 -3.22 0.97
CA LYS A 37 -8.68 -1.86 1.36
C LYS A 37 -7.53 -0.86 1.25
N VAL A 38 -7.85 0.34 0.77
CA VAL A 38 -6.94 1.49 0.74
C VAL A 38 -7.44 2.56 1.70
N ASN A 39 -6.56 3.05 2.57
CA ASN A 39 -6.80 4.23 3.40
C ASN A 39 -5.72 5.29 3.11
N THR A 40 -6.10 6.55 2.94
CA THR A 40 -5.18 7.65 2.64
C THR A 40 -5.23 8.72 3.72
N LEU A 41 -4.10 9.37 3.98
CA LEU A 41 -4.02 10.63 4.72
C LEU A 41 -3.04 11.58 4.05
N ILE A 42 -3.31 12.88 4.14
CA ILE A 42 -2.34 13.91 3.77
C ILE A 42 -1.54 14.23 5.03
N ARG A 43 -0.21 14.10 4.94
CA ARG A 43 0.68 14.43 6.04
C ARG A 43 0.96 15.94 6.07
N PRO A 44 1.41 16.48 7.21
CA PRO A 44 1.81 17.89 7.31
C PRO A 44 2.99 18.28 6.42
N ASP A 45 3.78 17.30 5.95
CA ASP A 45 4.86 17.46 4.98
C ASP A 45 4.35 17.75 3.56
N GLY A 46 3.04 17.70 3.33
CA GLY A 46 2.40 17.91 2.04
C GLY A 46 2.30 16.65 1.19
N GLU A 47 2.77 15.50 1.67
CA GLU A 47 2.72 14.24 0.92
C GLU A 47 1.53 13.38 1.32
N LYS A 48 0.91 12.68 0.36
CA LYS A 48 -0.15 11.71 0.66
C LYS A 48 0.46 10.38 1.07
N LYS A 49 0.23 9.97 2.32
CA LYS A 49 0.57 8.65 2.84
C LYS A 49 -0.62 7.72 2.69
N VAL A 50 -0.36 6.52 2.19
CA VAL A 50 -1.37 5.51 1.90
C VAL A 50 -1.06 4.26 2.69
N TYR A 51 -2.09 3.67 3.29
CA TYR A 51 -2.08 2.35 3.89
C TYR A 51 -2.90 1.42 3.02
N VAL A 52 -2.26 0.35 2.55
CA VAL A 52 -2.85 -0.59 1.60
C VAL A 52 -2.84 -1.96 2.22
N ARG A 53 -4.04 -2.40 2.57
CA ARG A 53 -4.25 -3.72 3.13
C ARG A 53 -4.42 -4.71 2.00
N LEU A 54 -3.58 -5.72 1.98
CA LEU A 54 -3.64 -6.80 0.98
C LEU A 54 -4.80 -7.75 1.28
N ALA A 55 -5.21 -8.49 0.26
CA ALA A 55 -6.08 -9.65 0.44
C ALA A 55 -5.38 -10.69 1.34
N PRO A 56 -6.13 -11.51 2.10
CA PRO A 56 -5.56 -12.51 2.99
C PRO A 56 -4.74 -13.58 2.26
N ASP A 57 -4.91 -13.72 0.94
CA ASP A 57 -4.19 -14.67 0.10
C ASP A 57 -2.74 -14.21 -0.22
N TYR A 58 -2.40 -12.96 0.07
CA TYR A 58 -1.06 -12.39 -0.14
C TYR A 58 -0.44 -11.97 1.20
N ASP A 59 0.84 -12.25 1.40
CA ASP A 59 1.61 -11.76 2.55
C ASP A 59 2.35 -10.46 2.21
N ALA A 60 2.15 -9.41 3.01
CA ALA A 60 2.82 -8.14 2.84
C ALA A 60 4.32 -8.20 3.12
N LEU A 61 4.83 -9.20 3.87
CA LEU A 61 6.27 -9.40 4.02
C LEU A 61 6.91 -9.87 2.72
N ASP A 62 6.38 -10.95 2.13
CA ASP A 62 6.89 -11.51 0.87
C ASP A 62 6.85 -10.46 -0.26
N VAL A 63 5.75 -9.71 -0.34
CA VAL A 63 5.62 -8.62 -1.31
C VAL A 63 6.61 -7.48 -1.02
N ALA A 64 6.88 -7.16 0.26
CA ALA A 64 7.86 -6.13 0.60
C ALA A 64 9.30 -6.54 0.24
N ASP A 65 9.62 -7.83 0.36
CA ASP A 65 10.90 -8.42 -0.04
C ASP A 65 11.05 -8.39 -1.57
N GLU A 66 10.00 -8.73 -2.32
CA GLU A 66 10.00 -8.65 -3.79
C GLU A 66 10.18 -7.22 -4.31
N ILE A 67 9.59 -6.24 -3.62
CA ILE A 67 9.75 -4.81 -3.96
C ILE A 67 11.13 -4.28 -3.50
N GLY A 68 11.81 -4.95 -2.56
CA GLY A 68 13.11 -4.53 -2.02
C GLY A 68 13.01 -3.38 -1.02
N ILE A 69 11.96 -3.34 -0.21
CA ILE A 69 11.75 -2.32 0.84
C ILE A 69 12.29 -2.80 2.21
N ILE A 70 12.55 -4.11 2.34
CA ILE A 70 13.14 -4.77 3.53
C ILE A 70 14.66 -4.89 3.41
#